data_AF-A0A7S2JSH7-F1
#
_entry.id   AF-A0A7S2JSH7-F1
#
_cell.length_a   1.000
_cell.length_b   1.000
_cell.length_c   1.000
_cell.angle_alpha   90.00
_cell.angle_beta   90.00
_cell.angle_gamma   90.00
#
_symmetry.space_group_name_H-M   'P 1'
#
loop_
_entity.id
_entity.type
_entity.pdbx_description
1 polymer ?
#
loop_
_entity_poly.entity_id
_entity_poly.type
_entity_poly.pdbx_seq_one_letter_code
_entity_poly.pdbx_strand_id
1 'polypeptide(L)'
;MESSSEWAIWSKSQIASCIAQYAPCFWCCRPEHLHSTDRENLLRLNLLCTVFALAQTGTGIFLIFVLFFMGGTSDAAVGEVTNEQESDNQIKRDFLAPNMWNLVGSTVLLGIIGFFVSAFGLYYRRSVRNVDILGSLRYYWFMVWIIPIELFFAITLFDYHRVTEVWVVHWWTTEEFTWFREQFCSEGTANGKCNGPELYIDQWCINQYNSTDCGAIQDNAQMYMMASSYIFFTINAVWALILTILLYLSHRLLENILTTPIIRESTSKNLPIWLILPIAGCIYTGATLMLSPTAIFFNVGIELKWIAVTYLVSAGTFFITAALGWGIANVPIMSAAHKRRQLFAVHLFICTVVLTIISVSAIFCASLIYSSTFLDLDLSSEEVSLIACKIDTADSCSGCNKDNDGTLSIPVCPEWSEDDVVKVICTQLKQSAILAAIFFIYALSALQFGFILRRHIKAYQIDYV
;
A
#
# COMPACT_ATOMS: atom_id res chain seq x y z
N MET A 1 -32.19 16.84 28.78
CA MET A 1 -30.72 16.78 28.90
C MET A 1 -30.14 16.65 27.50
N GLU A 2 -30.17 17.75 26.76
CA GLU A 2 -29.57 17.93 25.43
C GLU A 2 -28.93 19.33 25.47
N SER A 3 -27.83 19.46 26.21
CA SER A 3 -27.05 20.70 26.30
C SER A 3 -25.57 20.35 26.46
N SER A 4 -25.04 19.66 25.47
CA SER A 4 -23.60 19.43 25.25
C SER A 4 -23.48 19.06 23.77
N SER A 5 -22.95 19.86 22.86
CA SER A 5 -21.69 20.60 22.94
C SER A 5 -21.68 21.75 21.92
N GLU A 6 -21.58 22.99 22.39
CA GLU A 6 -21.36 24.20 21.55
C GLU A 6 -19.91 24.39 21.10
N TRP A 7 -19.02 23.43 21.38
CA TRP A 7 -17.89 23.18 20.49
C TRP A 7 -18.43 22.53 19.22
N ALA A 8 -19.17 23.34 18.44
CA ALA A 8 -19.49 23.08 17.07
C ALA A 8 -18.15 22.93 16.35
N ILE A 9 -17.65 21.69 16.35
CA ILE A 9 -16.87 21.10 15.28
C ILE A 9 -17.41 21.75 14.02
N TRP A 10 -16.63 22.64 13.42
CA TRP A 10 -16.95 23.27 12.14
C TRP A 10 -17.66 22.22 11.31
N SER A 11 -18.90 22.48 10.88
CA SER A 11 -19.65 21.45 10.18
C SER A 11 -18.76 21.00 9.03
N LYS A 12 -18.55 19.69 8.83
CA LYS A 12 -17.52 19.20 7.90
C LYS A 12 -17.66 19.81 6.49
N SER A 13 -18.88 20.22 6.13
CA SER A 13 -19.21 21.04 4.97
C SER A 13 -18.57 22.45 4.96
N GLN A 14 -18.47 23.14 6.10
CA GLN A 14 -17.76 24.42 6.25
C GLN A 14 -16.26 24.27 6.01
N ILE A 15 -15.62 23.19 6.48
CA ILE A 15 -14.18 22.94 6.21
C ILE A 15 -13.98 22.70 4.72
N ALA A 16 -14.79 21.84 4.11
CA ALA A 16 -14.76 21.58 2.66
C ALA A 16 -15.00 22.86 1.85
N SER A 17 -15.97 23.69 2.25
CA SER A 17 -16.27 24.97 1.62
C SER A 17 -15.12 25.97 1.78
N CYS A 18 -14.53 26.06 2.97
CA CYS A 18 -13.35 26.89 3.24
C CYS A 18 -12.19 26.49 2.32
N ILE A 19 -11.81 25.21 2.29
CA ILE A 19 -10.73 24.73 1.41
C ILE A 19 -11.05 25.01 -0.07
N ALA A 20 -12.28 24.77 -0.50
CA ALA A 20 -12.70 25.03 -1.89
C ALA A 20 -12.74 26.53 -2.25
N GLN A 21 -12.90 27.43 -1.27
CA GLN A 21 -12.90 28.88 -1.46
C GLN A 21 -11.50 29.49 -1.42
N TYR A 22 -10.63 28.99 -0.54
CA TYR A 22 -9.28 29.52 -0.34
C TYR A 22 -8.21 28.81 -1.16
N ALA A 23 -8.53 27.69 -1.83
CA ALA A 23 -7.61 27.05 -2.76
C ALA A 23 -7.17 28.09 -3.80
N PRO A 24 -5.85 28.39 -3.89
CA PRO A 24 -5.35 29.45 -4.75
C PRO A 24 -5.80 29.18 -6.18
N CYS A 25 -6.32 30.24 -6.79
CA CYS A 25 -7.12 30.28 -8.02
C CYS A 25 -6.51 29.53 -9.22
N PHE A 26 -6.52 28.20 -9.21
CA PHE A 26 -6.28 27.40 -10.40
C PHE A 26 -7.56 27.43 -11.25
N TRP A 27 -7.57 28.46 -12.10
CA TRP A 27 -8.56 28.87 -13.11
C TRP A 27 -9.87 29.51 -12.62
N CYS A 28 -9.77 30.82 -12.35
CA CYS A 28 -10.62 31.87 -12.94
C CYS A 28 -12.14 31.65 -13.06
N CYS A 29 -12.79 31.06 -12.06
CA CYS A 29 -14.22 31.35 -11.87
C CYS A 29 -14.31 32.62 -11.02
N ARG A 30 -14.98 33.64 -11.57
CA ARG A 30 -15.34 34.87 -10.83
C ARG A 30 -15.90 34.48 -9.45
N PRO A 31 -15.63 35.27 -8.40
CA PRO A 31 -16.28 35.13 -7.10
C PRO A 31 -17.77 35.49 -7.25
N GLU A 32 -18.55 34.61 -7.88
CA GLU A 32 -20.00 34.76 -7.99
C GLU A 32 -20.66 34.02 -6.81
N HIS A 33 -21.15 34.86 -5.88
CA HIS A 33 -22.09 34.62 -4.79
C HIS A 33 -21.66 33.74 -3.60
N LEU A 34 -21.87 34.30 -2.40
CA LEU A 34 -21.59 33.79 -1.05
C LEU A 34 -22.30 32.47 -0.66
N HIS A 35 -23.05 31.84 -1.57
CA HIS A 35 -23.80 30.62 -1.29
C HIS A 35 -23.43 29.52 -2.29
N SER A 36 -22.20 29.02 -2.21
CA SER A 36 -21.76 27.83 -2.96
C SER A 36 -22.60 26.63 -2.53
N THR A 37 -23.29 26.00 -3.47
CA THR A 37 -23.99 24.73 -3.21
C THR A 37 -22.99 23.61 -2.94
N ASP A 38 -23.35 22.60 -2.13
CA ASP A 38 -22.48 21.43 -1.85
C ASP A 38 -21.97 20.74 -3.11
N ARG A 39 -22.79 20.77 -4.17
CA ARG A 39 -22.47 20.24 -5.49
C ARG A 39 -21.34 21.01 -6.17
N GLU A 40 -21.36 22.34 -6.09
CA GLU A 40 -20.31 23.17 -6.66
C GLU A 40 -19.00 22.98 -5.88
N ASN A 41 -19.08 22.88 -4.55
CA ASN A 41 -17.94 22.56 -3.70
C ASN A 41 -17.34 21.18 -4.06
N LEU A 42 -18.19 20.17 -4.30
CA LEU A 42 -17.74 18.84 -4.74
C LEU A 42 -17.04 18.90 -6.11
N LEU A 43 -17.54 19.69 -7.06
CA LEU A 43 -16.92 19.85 -8.37
C LEU A 43 -15.54 20.51 -8.27
N ARG A 44 -15.39 21.51 -7.40
CA ARG A 44 -14.11 22.20 -7.15
C ARG A 44 -13.11 21.29 -6.44
N LEU A 45 -13.55 20.57 -5.41
CA LEU A 45 -12.70 19.60 -4.71
C LEU A 45 -12.27 18.45 -5.61
N ASN A 46 -13.16 17.92 -6.46
CA ASN A 46 -12.79 16.86 -7.40
C ASN A 46 -11.75 17.33 -8.44
N LEU A 47 -11.83 18.59 -8.90
CA LEU A 47 -10.79 19.17 -9.74
C LEU A 47 -9.45 19.25 -8.98
N LEU A 48 -9.47 19.68 -7.72
CA LEU A 48 -8.27 19.73 -6.88
C LEU A 48 -7.68 18.33 -6.67
N CYS A 49 -8.49 17.33 -6.33
CA CYS A 49 -8.08 15.93 -6.25
C CYS A 49 -7.44 15.46 -7.56
N THR A 50 -8.01 15.83 -8.71
CA THR A 50 -7.46 15.46 -10.03
C THR A 50 -6.06 16.05 -10.24
N VAL A 51 -5.83 17.30 -9.84
CA VAL A 51 -4.50 17.95 -9.96
C VAL A 51 -3.48 17.27 -9.07
N PHE A 52 -3.83 17.03 -7.80
CA PHE A 52 -2.95 16.32 -6.87
C PHE A 52 -2.63 14.90 -7.36
N ALA A 53 -3.65 14.20 -7.84
CA ALA A 53 -3.53 12.85 -8.39
C ALA A 53 -2.66 12.80 -9.66
N LEU A 54 -2.77 13.79 -10.55
CA LEU A 54 -1.90 13.91 -11.74
C LEU A 54 -0.43 14.16 -11.36
N ALA A 55 -0.18 15.01 -10.36
CA ALA A 55 1.18 15.23 -9.86
C ALA A 55 1.78 13.93 -9.28
N GLN A 56 0.99 13.18 -8.52
CA GLN A 56 1.36 11.87 -7.99
C GLN A 56 1.59 10.81 -9.09
N THR A 57 0.78 10.81 -10.14
CA THR A 57 1.06 10.00 -11.34
C THR A 57 2.38 10.41 -11.99
N GLY A 58 2.65 11.71 -12.08
CA GLY A 58 3.91 12.25 -12.59
C GLY A 58 5.12 11.75 -11.80
N THR A 59 5.07 11.71 -10.47
CA THR A 59 6.17 11.20 -9.65
C THR A 59 6.37 9.70 -9.80
N GLY A 60 5.29 8.92 -9.91
CA GLY A 60 5.37 7.48 -10.22
C GLY A 60 5.98 7.20 -11.60
N ILE A 61 5.55 7.92 -12.63
CA ILE A 61 6.11 7.81 -13.99
C ILE A 61 7.58 8.22 -14.01
N PHE A 62 7.93 9.32 -13.33
CA PHE A 62 9.31 9.78 -13.22
C PHE A 62 10.20 8.70 -12.59
N LEU A 63 9.74 8.06 -11.51
CA LEU A 63 10.52 7.01 -10.84
C LEU A 63 10.69 5.76 -11.72
N ILE A 64 9.63 5.34 -12.42
CA ILE A 64 9.73 4.27 -13.44
C ILE A 64 10.73 4.68 -14.53
N PHE A 65 10.67 5.92 -15.00
CA PHE A 65 11.56 6.39 -16.04
C PHE A 65 13.03 6.36 -15.62
N VAL A 66 13.34 6.87 -14.42
CA VAL A 66 14.69 6.85 -13.85
C VAL A 66 15.22 5.43 -13.71
N LEU A 67 14.43 4.53 -13.12
CA LEU A 67 14.88 3.16 -12.84
C LEU A 67 15.03 2.29 -14.09
N PHE A 68 14.12 2.41 -15.07
CA PHE A 68 14.12 1.54 -16.25
C PHE A 68 14.87 2.10 -17.44
N PHE A 69 14.70 3.39 -17.75
CA PHE A 69 15.19 3.94 -19.01
C PHE A 69 16.55 4.60 -18.89
N MET A 70 16.89 5.12 -17.71
CA MET A 70 18.20 5.73 -17.47
C MET A 70 19.21 4.74 -16.89
N GLY A 71 18.77 3.66 -16.22
CA GLY A 71 19.66 2.63 -15.68
C GLY A 71 20.29 1.72 -16.73
N GLY A 72 19.57 1.36 -17.80
CA GLY A 72 19.98 0.28 -18.72
C GLY A 72 20.71 0.70 -20.01
N THR A 73 21.09 1.98 -20.18
CA THR A 73 21.66 2.45 -21.46
C THR A 73 23.18 2.45 -21.55
N SER A 74 23.92 2.10 -20.49
CA SER A 74 25.38 2.28 -20.47
C SER A 74 26.17 1.22 -21.26
N ASP A 75 25.71 -0.04 -21.37
CA ASP A 75 26.61 -1.13 -21.79
C ASP A 75 26.22 -1.86 -23.09
N ALA A 76 25.10 -1.52 -23.73
CA ALA A 76 24.73 -2.07 -25.04
C ALA A 76 25.61 -1.61 -26.23
N ALA A 77 26.72 -0.90 -25.97
CA ALA A 77 27.64 -0.40 -27.00
C ALA A 77 28.96 -1.18 -27.12
N VAL A 78 29.24 -2.18 -26.27
CA VAL A 78 30.47 -3.00 -26.40
C VAL A 78 30.10 -4.48 -26.45
N GLY A 79 29.96 -4.98 -27.67
CA GLY A 79 29.39 -6.29 -27.95
C GLY A 79 30.16 -7.49 -27.41
N GLU A 80 29.45 -8.39 -26.75
CA GLU A 80 29.78 -9.80 -26.71
C GLU A 80 28.49 -10.62 -26.72
N VAL A 81 28.14 -11.16 -27.89
CA VAL A 81 26.97 -12.02 -28.10
C VAL A 81 27.21 -13.36 -27.39
N THR A 82 26.74 -13.52 -26.15
CA THR A 82 26.75 -14.82 -25.46
C THR A 82 25.39 -15.13 -24.84
N ASN A 83 24.62 -15.99 -25.51
CA ASN A 83 23.44 -16.73 -24.99
C ASN A 83 22.57 -16.02 -23.92
N GLU A 84 22.08 -14.82 -24.23
CA GLU A 84 21.40 -13.89 -23.31
C GLU A 84 19.90 -14.19 -23.02
N GLN A 85 19.31 -15.24 -23.61
CA GLN A 85 17.84 -15.34 -23.65
C GLN A 85 17.18 -15.90 -22.37
N GLU A 86 17.96 -16.50 -21.47
CA GLU A 86 17.46 -17.04 -20.17
C GLU A 86 17.70 -16.07 -19.01
N SER A 87 18.81 -15.32 -19.02
CA SER A 87 19.15 -14.27 -18.04
C SER A 87 18.22 -13.05 -18.12
N ASP A 88 17.90 -12.60 -19.34
CA ASP A 88 17.10 -11.39 -19.56
C ASP A 88 15.62 -11.53 -19.11
N ASN A 89 15.14 -12.77 -18.94
CA ASN A 89 13.82 -13.09 -18.39
C ASN A 89 13.79 -13.21 -16.86
N GLN A 90 14.94 -13.31 -16.20
CA GLN A 90 15.05 -13.41 -14.75
C GLN A 90 15.19 -12.01 -14.13
N ILE A 91 16.05 -11.16 -14.71
CA ILE A 91 16.24 -9.76 -14.30
C ILE A 91 14.91 -8.97 -14.36
N LYS A 92 14.09 -9.18 -15.39
CA LYS A 92 12.75 -8.54 -15.51
C LYS A 92 11.71 -9.11 -14.53
N ARG A 93 11.88 -10.33 -14.03
CA ARG A 93 10.91 -10.99 -13.12
C ARG A 93 11.13 -10.60 -11.66
N ASP A 94 12.38 -10.45 -11.24
CA ASP A 94 12.70 -10.16 -9.85
C ASP A 94 12.48 -8.69 -9.49
N PHE A 95 12.62 -7.78 -10.47
CA PHE A 95 12.29 -6.36 -10.30
C PHE A 95 10.78 -6.07 -10.25
N LEU A 96 9.96 -6.85 -10.98
CA LEU A 96 8.51 -6.63 -11.07
C LEU A 96 7.74 -7.28 -9.92
N ALA A 97 8.41 -8.03 -9.04
CA ALA A 97 7.89 -8.30 -7.72
C ALA A 97 7.85 -6.93 -7.00
N PRO A 98 6.68 -6.30 -6.86
CA PRO A 98 6.58 -5.04 -6.15
C PRO A 98 6.90 -5.37 -4.70
N ASN A 99 8.16 -5.19 -4.33
CA ASN A 99 8.60 -5.29 -2.97
C ASN A 99 7.89 -4.15 -2.24
N MET A 100 6.71 -4.44 -1.69
CA MET A 100 5.87 -3.45 -1.00
C MET A 100 6.62 -2.83 0.18
N TRP A 101 7.66 -3.50 0.67
CA TRP A 101 8.58 -3.00 1.68
C TRP A 101 9.48 -1.85 1.19
N ASN A 102 9.65 -1.66 -0.13
CA ASN A 102 10.41 -0.56 -0.70
C ASN A 102 9.52 0.68 -0.96
N LEU A 103 10.02 1.85 -0.56
CA LEU A 103 9.42 3.17 -0.84
C LEU A 103 9.21 3.43 -2.33
N VAL A 104 10.09 2.87 -3.18
CA VAL A 104 9.97 2.93 -4.64
C VAL A 104 8.67 2.28 -5.09
N GLY A 105 8.42 1.04 -4.69
CA GLY A 105 7.20 0.30 -5.05
C GLY A 105 5.94 1.03 -4.57
N SER A 106 5.99 1.60 -3.36
CA SER A 106 4.90 2.39 -2.81
C SER A 106 4.62 3.66 -3.61
N THR A 107 5.66 4.36 -4.06
CA THR A 107 5.52 5.57 -4.90
C THR A 107 4.95 5.23 -6.28
N VAL A 108 5.38 4.12 -6.89
CA VAL A 108 4.83 3.65 -8.17
C VAL A 108 3.34 3.28 -8.02
N LEU A 109 2.98 2.56 -6.96
CA LEU A 109 1.60 2.19 -6.67
C LEU A 109 0.72 3.43 -6.41
N LEU A 110 1.22 4.42 -5.67
CA LEU A 110 0.58 5.72 -5.52
C LEU A 110 0.40 6.42 -6.88
N GLY A 111 1.38 6.36 -7.78
CA GLY A 111 1.26 6.92 -9.12
C GLY A 111 0.15 6.26 -9.95
N ILE A 112 0.02 4.93 -9.87
CA ILE A 112 -1.06 4.16 -10.50
C ILE A 112 -2.43 4.54 -9.89
N ILE A 113 -2.51 4.66 -8.56
CA ILE A 113 -3.73 5.10 -7.89
C ILE A 113 -4.10 6.53 -8.32
N GLY A 114 -3.13 7.44 -8.37
CA GLY A 114 -3.30 8.80 -8.86
C GLY A 114 -3.83 8.83 -10.30
N PHE A 115 -3.42 7.89 -11.15
CA PHE A 115 -3.92 7.78 -12.51
C PHE A 115 -5.41 7.39 -12.51
N PHE A 116 -5.80 6.41 -11.70
CA PHE A 116 -7.21 6.05 -11.56
C PHE A 116 -8.04 7.18 -10.94
N VAL A 117 -7.56 7.83 -9.88
CA VAL A 117 -8.24 8.95 -9.23
C VAL A 117 -8.45 10.11 -10.20
N SER A 118 -7.44 10.46 -10.99
CA SER A 118 -7.55 11.52 -12.00
C SER A 118 -8.51 11.16 -13.13
N ALA A 119 -8.42 9.93 -13.68
CA ALA A 119 -9.31 9.45 -14.73
C ALA A 119 -10.78 9.42 -14.26
N PHE A 120 -11.04 8.86 -13.08
CA PHE A 120 -12.38 8.81 -12.49
C PHE A 120 -12.88 10.20 -12.07
N GLY A 121 -12.00 11.06 -11.54
CA GLY A 121 -12.33 12.44 -11.20
C GLY A 121 -12.83 13.23 -12.42
N LEU A 122 -12.13 13.12 -13.56
CA LEU A 122 -12.54 13.73 -14.82
C LEU A 122 -13.83 13.13 -15.38
N TYR A 123 -13.97 11.80 -15.35
CA TYR A 123 -15.16 11.09 -15.83
C TYR A 123 -16.41 11.48 -15.03
N TYR A 124 -16.36 11.39 -13.71
CA TYR A 124 -17.51 11.63 -12.83
C TYR A 124 -17.84 13.11 -12.66
N ARG A 125 -16.96 14.03 -13.06
CA ARG A 125 -17.28 15.47 -13.12
C ARG A 125 -18.54 15.73 -13.95
N ARG A 126 -18.71 15.03 -15.07
CA ARG A 126 -19.92 15.14 -15.92
C ARG A 126 -21.16 14.58 -15.22
N SER A 127 -21.03 13.44 -14.56
CA SER A 127 -22.12 12.80 -13.81
C SER A 127 -22.63 13.71 -12.68
N VAL A 128 -21.71 14.26 -11.88
CA VAL A 128 -22.04 15.22 -10.81
C VAL A 128 -22.68 16.48 -11.40
N ARG A 129 -22.24 16.97 -12.57
CA ARG A 129 -22.85 18.14 -13.27
C ARG A 129 -24.20 17.87 -13.93
N ASN A 130 -24.56 16.62 -14.20
CA ASN A 130 -25.83 16.26 -14.81
C ASN A 130 -26.87 15.69 -13.81
N VAL A 131 -26.54 15.62 -12.52
CA VAL A 131 -27.41 15.03 -11.47
C VAL A 131 -27.70 13.55 -11.77
N ASP A 132 -26.73 12.84 -12.34
CA ASP A 132 -26.88 11.40 -12.53
C ASP A 132 -26.61 10.68 -11.19
N ILE A 133 -27.70 10.21 -10.57
CA ILE A 133 -27.66 9.53 -9.27
C ILE A 133 -26.83 8.25 -9.36
N LEU A 134 -26.95 7.50 -10.46
CA LEU A 134 -26.26 6.22 -10.62
C LEU A 134 -24.74 6.44 -10.74
N GLY A 135 -24.31 7.42 -11.55
CA GLY A 135 -22.90 7.76 -11.65
C GLY A 135 -22.34 8.35 -10.35
N SER A 136 -23.11 9.18 -9.64
CA SER A 136 -22.72 9.70 -8.32
C SER A 136 -22.56 8.58 -7.28
N LEU A 137 -23.41 7.56 -7.34
CA LEU A 137 -23.33 6.38 -6.49
C LEU A 137 -22.11 5.51 -6.81
N ARG A 138 -21.78 5.32 -8.10
CA ARG A 138 -20.55 4.60 -8.50
C ARG A 138 -19.29 5.34 -8.04
N TYR A 139 -19.29 6.67 -8.15
CA TYR A 139 -18.20 7.50 -7.65
C TYR A 139 -18.05 7.42 -6.13
N TYR A 140 -19.17 7.36 -5.41
CA TYR A 140 -19.18 7.13 -3.96
C TYR A 140 -18.46 5.83 -3.59
N TRP A 141 -18.78 4.73 -4.28
CA TRP A 141 -18.12 3.44 -4.04
C TRP A 141 -16.64 3.45 -4.41
N PHE A 142 -16.28 4.10 -5.51
CA PHE A 142 -14.88 4.30 -5.88
C PHE A 142 -14.09 5.01 -4.77
N MET A 143 -14.64 6.11 -4.21
CA MET A 143 -14.02 6.85 -3.12
C MET A 143 -13.81 5.99 -1.87
N VAL A 144 -14.83 5.22 -1.48
CA VAL A 144 -14.76 4.32 -0.31
C VAL A 144 -13.63 3.29 -0.45
N TRP A 145 -13.36 2.82 -1.67
CA TRP A 145 -12.29 1.88 -1.95
C TRP A 145 -10.91 2.52 -1.98
N ILE A 146 -10.80 3.67 -2.65
CA ILE A 146 -9.50 4.25 -2.93
C ILE A 146 -8.88 4.95 -1.72
N ILE A 147 -9.69 5.59 -0.87
CA ILE A 147 -9.22 6.30 0.33
C ILE A 147 -8.35 5.42 1.25
N PRO A 148 -8.77 4.21 1.66
CA PRO A 148 -7.94 3.38 2.55
C PRO A 148 -6.67 2.86 1.86
N ILE A 149 -6.72 2.58 0.57
CA ILE A 149 -5.55 2.14 -0.20
C ILE A 149 -4.53 3.29 -0.32
N GLU A 150 -5.01 4.49 -0.65
CA GLU A 150 -4.19 5.69 -0.70
C GLU A 150 -3.55 5.99 0.65
N LEU A 151 -4.33 5.92 1.74
CA LEU A 151 -3.85 6.13 3.10
C LEU A 151 -2.78 5.10 3.50
N PHE A 152 -2.94 3.83 3.12
CA PHE A 152 -1.95 2.79 3.37
C PHE A 152 -0.59 3.14 2.78
N PHE A 153 -0.54 3.52 1.50
CA PHE A 153 0.71 3.86 0.85
C PHE A 153 1.26 5.22 1.31
N ALA A 154 0.40 6.18 1.65
CA ALA A 154 0.83 7.46 2.21
C ALA A 154 1.54 7.27 3.56
N ILE A 155 1.00 6.45 4.47
CA ILE A 155 1.66 6.11 5.75
C ILE A 155 2.97 5.37 5.50
N THR A 156 2.96 4.46 4.52
CA THR A 156 4.15 3.70 4.12
C THR A 156 5.30 4.61 3.69
N LEU A 157 5.03 5.70 2.98
CA LEU A 157 6.08 6.65 2.62
C LEU A 157 6.71 7.42 3.80
N PHE A 158 6.02 7.55 4.94
CA PHE A 158 6.55 8.27 6.11
C PHE A 158 7.45 7.42 7.02
N ASP A 159 7.13 6.15 7.21
CA ASP A 159 7.71 5.35 8.31
C ASP A 159 8.89 4.47 7.86
N TYR A 160 9.13 4.28 6.56
CA TYR A 160 10.07 3.26 6.04
C TYR A 160 11.39 3.80 5.48
N HIS A 161 11.81 5.00 5.89
CA HIS A 161 13.12 5.55 5.50
C HIS A 161 14.30 4.66 5.91
N ARG A 162 14.19 3.90 7.00
CA ARG A 162 15.26 2.98 7.46
C ARG A 162 15.52 1.84 6.49
N VAL A 163 14.50 1.36 5.79
CA VAL A 163 14.68 0.28 4.81
C VAL A 163 15.24 0.82 3.49
N THR A 164 15.10 2.12 3.24
CA THR A 164 15.78 2.77 2.11
C THR A 164 17.30 2.77 2.30
N GLU A 165 17.80 2.90 3.53
CA GLU A 165 19.24 2.75 3.81
C GLU A 165 19.74 1.36 3.38
N VAL A 166 19.09 0.30 3.88
CA VAL A 166 19.38 -1.10 3.50
C VAL A 166 19.30 -1.28 1.98
N TRP A 167 18.28 -0.74 1.34
CA TRP A 167 18.13 -0.82 -0.11
C TRP A 167 19.24 -0.10 -0.87
N VAL A 168 19.61 1.11 -0.47
CA VAL A 168 20.67 1.90 -1.12
C VAL A 168 22.03 1.23 -0.97
N VAL A 169 22.32 0.67 0.21
CA VAL A 169 23.60 0.01 0.49
C VAL A 169 23.76 -1.26 -0.35
N HIS A 170 22.79 -2.17 -0.29
CA HIS A 170 22.90 -3.50 -0.91
C HIS A 170 22.63 -3.50 -2.42
N TRP A 171 21.83 -2.57 -2.95
CA TRP A 171 21.58 -2.46 -4.40
C TRP A 171 22.48 -1.41 -5.07
N TRP A 172 23.45 -0.82 -4.36
CA TRP A 172 24.27 0.25 -4.91
C TRP A 172 25.02 -0.13 -6.18
N THR A 173 25.43 -1.39 -6.30
CA THR A 173 26.25 -1.89 -7.41
C THR A 173 25.46 -2.29 -8.64
N THR A 174 24.14 -2.35 -8.54
CA THR A 174 23.28 -2.86 -9.61
C THR A 174 23.11 -1.86 -10.73
N GLU A 175 22.72 -2.31 -11.92
CA GLU A 175 22.54 -1.43 -13.09
C GLU A 175 21.41 -0.40 -12.89
N GLU A 176 20.41 -0.70 -12.06
CA GLU A 176 19.33 0.23 -11.76
C GLU A 176 19.82 1.47 -10.99
N PHE A 177 20.95 1.33 -10.27
CA PHE A 177 21.57 2.42 -9.53
C PHE A 177 22.52 3.28 -10.38
N THR A 178 22.76 2.93 -11.64
CA THR A 178 23.67 3.67 -12.53
C THR A 178 23.34 5.16 -12.58
N TRP A 179 22.06 5.51 -12.78
CA TRP A 179 21.64 6.92 -12.81
C TRP A 179 21.94 7.64 -11.48
N PHE A 180 21.69 6.97 -10.34
CA PHE A 180 21.98 7.56 -9.03
C PHE A 180 23.48 7.73 -8.82
N ARG A 181 24.29 6.76 -9.23
CA ARG A 181 25.76 6.88 -9.19
C ARG A 181 26.25 8.05 -10.05
N GLU A 182 25.70 8.22 -11.25
CA GLU A 182 26.04 9.36 -12.11
C GLU A 182 25.68 10.72 -11.51
N GLN A 183 24.58 10.81 -10.76
CA GLN A 183 24.15 12.05 -10.13
C GLN A 183 24.88 12.37 -8.82
N PHE A 184 25.21 11.37 -8.01
CA PHE A 184 25.72 11.58 -6.65
C PHE A 184 27.21 11.31 -6.50
N CYS A 185 27.83 10.51 -7.37
CA CYS A 185 29.28 10.30 -7.36
C CYS A 185 30.01 11.46 -8.05
N SER A 186 31.31 11.61 -7.74
CA SER A 186 32.18 12.56 -8.43
C SER A 186 32.25 12.28 -9.94
N GLU A 187 32.40 13.33 -10.75
CA GLU A 187 32.48 13.20 -12.22
C GLU A 187 33.52 12.14 -12.65
N GLY A 188 33.09 11.22 -13.53
CA GLY A 188 33.94 10.13 -14.03
C GLY A 188 34.19 8.97 -13.07
N THR A 189 33.57 8.96 -11.88
CA THR A 189 33.74 7.87 -10.90
C THR A 189 32.55 6.92 -10.79
N ALA A 190 31.40 7.27 -11.37
CA ALA A 190 30.12 6.57 -11.22
C ALA A 190 30.18 5.07 -11.56
N ASN A 191 30.79 4.69 -12.70
CA ASN A 191 30.95 3.29 -13.11
C ASN A 191 32.33 2.72 -12.75
N GLY A 192 33.10 3.44 -11.94
CA GLY A 192 34.44 3.06 -11.54
C GLY A 192 34.58 3.03 -10.03
N LYS A 193 35.37 3.96 -9.47
CA LYS A 193 35.68 4.04 -8.04
C LYS A 193 34.44 4.06 -7.11
N CYS A 194 33.29 4.52 -7.62
CA CYS A 194 32.05 4.61 -6.85
C CYS A 194 31.19 3.34 -6.93
N ASN A 195 31.54 2.35 -7.74
CA ASN A 195 30.75 1.12 -7.96
C ASN A 195 31.36 -0.10 -7.25
N GLY A 196 31.97 0.12 -6.07
CA GLY A 196 32.70 -0.92 -5.36
C GLY A 196 31.78 -1.82 -4.52
N PRO A 197 32.13 -3.09 -4.32
CA PRO A 197 31.46 -3.96 -3.36
C PRO A 197 31.79 -3.53 -1.93
N GLU A 198 30.79 -3.50 -1.04
CA GLU A 198 30.90 -2.89 0.30
C GLU A 198 31.97 -3.56 1.18
N LEU A 199 31.93 -4.89 1.32
CA LEU A 199 32.70 -5.61 2.35
C LEU A 199 34.22 -5.60 2.14
N TYR A 200 34.67 -5.32 0.92
CA TYR A 200 36.10 -5.29 0.55
C TYR A 200 36.43 -4.14 -0.39
N ILE A 201 35.69 -3.02 -0.25
CA ILE A 201 35.80 -1.86 -1.14
C ILE A 201 37.23 -1.33 -1.25
N ASP A 202 37.96 -1.26 -0.14
CA ASP A 202 39.33 -0.74 -0.12
C ASP A 202 40.30 -1.66 -0.86
N GLN A 203 40.18 -2.97 -0.66
CA GLN A 203 41.03 -3.95 -1.32
C GLN A 203 40.71 -4.02 -2.82
N TRP A 204 39.43 -3.98 -3.18
CA TRP A 204 38.98 -3.89 -4.57
C TRP A 204 39.50 -2.60 -5.23
N CYS A 205 39.43 -1.47 -4.55
CA CYS A 205 39.89 -0.16 -5.03
C CYS A 205 41.39 -0.12 -5.29
N ILE A 206 42.20 -0.70 -4.38
CA ILE A 206 43.66 -0.81 -4.56
C ILE A 206 43.96 -1.69 -5.78
N ASN A 207 43.26 -2.81 -5.94
CA ASN A 207 43.51 -3.74 -7.03
C ASN A 207 43.12 -3.18 -8.40
N GLN A 208 42.00 -2.48 -8.51
CA GLN A 208 41.48 -1.98 -9.81
C GLN A 208 42.01 -0.59 -10.17
N TYR A 209 42.16 0.30 -9.19
CA TYR A 209 42.45 1.72 -9.42
C TYR A 209 43.70 2.24 -8.70
N ASN A 210 44.41 1.38 -7.96
CA ASN A 210 45.58 1.76 -7.15
C ASN A 210 45.28 2.97 -6.25
N SER A 211 44.08 2.98 -5.64
CA SER A 211 43.50 4.08 -4.87
C SER A 211 42.93 3.53 -3.56
N THR A 212 42.84 4.37 -2.52
CA THR A 212 42.23 4.00 -1.22
C THR A 212 40.96 4.79 -0.91
N ASP A 213 40.65 5.82 -1.71
CA ASP A 213 39.52 6.71 -1.45
C ASP A 213 38.14 6.17 -1.89
N CYS A 214 38.01 4.94 -2.40
CA CYS A 214 36.74 4.46 -2.96
C CYS A 214 35.64 4.35 -1.90
N GLY A 215 35.94 3.84 -0.70
CA GLY A 215 34.97 3.75 0.41
C GLY A 215 34.40 5.13 0.74
N ALA A 216 35.27 6.11 0.97
CA ALA A 216 34.84 7.48 1.29
C ALA A 216 34.03 8.14 0.16
N ILE A 217 34.34 7.85 -1.12
CA ILE A 217 33.56 8.36 -2.27
C ILE A 217 32.16 7.73 -2.28
N GLN A 218 32.08 6.42 -2.11
CA GLN A 218 30.81 5.68 -2.11
C GLN A 218 29.93 6.06 -0.92
N ASP A 219 30.46 6.08 0.30
CA ASP A 219 29.73 6.45 1.51
C ASP A 219 29.13 7.85 1.40
N ASN A 220 29.91 8.80 0.85
CA ASN A 220 29.46 10.17 0.66
C ASN A 220 28.34 10.24 -0.41
N ALA A 221 28.48 9.52 -1.52
CA ALA A 221 27.45 9.45 -2.56
C ALA A 221 26.15 8.81 -2.05
N GLN A 222 26.25 7.69 -1.33
CA GLN A 222 25.12 7.02 -0.70
C GLN A 222 24.43 7.92 0.33
N MET A 223 25.20 8.66 1.15
CA MET A 223 24.65 9.63 2.10
C MET A 223 23.84 10.74 1.40
N TYR A 224 24.35 11.32 0.30
CA TYR A 224 23.61 12.32 -0.47
C TYR A 224 22.36 11.74 -1.14
N MET A 225 22.45 10.51 -1.66
CA MET A 225 21.29 9.80 -2.20
C MET A 225 20.22 9.57 -1.13
N MET A 226 20.62 9.10 0.05
CA MET A 226 19.70 8.86 1.17
C MET A 226 19.01 10.15 1.61
N ALA A 227 19.75 11.25 1.75
CA ALA A 227 19.20 12.55 2.11
C ALA A 227 18.20 13.07 1.05
N SER A 228 18.54 12.92 -0.23
CA SER A 228 17.68 13.34 -1.35
C SER A 228 16.41 12.47 -1.43
N SER A 229 16.57 11.15 -1.27
CA SER A 229 15.46 10.19 -1.24
C SER A 229 14.52 10.44 -0.06
N TYR A 230 15.08 10.74 1.11
CA TYR A 230 14.29 11.13 2.29
C TYR A 230 13.40 12.34 2.01
N ILE A 231 13.95 13.41 1.43
CA ILE A 231 13.20 14.61 1.05
C ILE A 231 12.13 14.26 0.01
N PHE A 232 12.50 13.54 -1.05
CA PHE A 232 11.59 13.16 -2.12
C PHE A 232 10.41 12.33 -1.62
N PHE A 233 10.65 11.26 -0.87
CA PHE A 233 9.59 10.41 -0.34
C PHE A 233 8.73 11.13 0.69
N THR A 234 9.31 11.97 1.55
CA THR A 234 8.55 12.80 2.52
C THR A 234 7.61 13.77 1.80
N ILE A 235 8.07 14.45 0.75
CA ILE A 235 7.23 15.35 -0.05
C ILE A 235 6.07 14.57 -0.68
N ASN A 236 6.34 13.41 -1.29
CA ASN A 236 5.30 12.55 -1.85
C ASN A 236 4.31 12.06 -0.77
N ALA A 237 4.79 11.74 0.43
CA ALA A 237 3.95 11.30 1.55
C ALA A 237 3.00 12.41 2.01
N VAL A 238 3.52 13.63 2.20
CA VAL A 238 2.71 14.81 2.52
C VAL A 238 1.68 15.06 1.42
N TRP A 239 2.08 14.95 0.16
CA TRP A 239 1.20 15.14 -1.00
C TRP A 239 0.06 14.11 -1.04
N ALA A 240 0.36 12.83 -0.83
CA ALA A 240 -0.62 11.75 -0.77
C ALA A 240 -1.56 11.89 0.44
N LEU A 241 -1.08 12.36 1.59
CA LEU A 241 -1.94 12.68 2.75
C LEU A 241 -2.91 13.83 2.45
N ILE A 242 -2.44 14.89 1.79
CA ILE A 242 -3.32 15.99 1.37
C ILE A 242 -4.38 15.47 0.40
N LEU A 243 -3.99 14.67 -0.60
CA LEU A 243 -4.93 14.03 -1.52
C LEU A 243 -5.95 13.17 -0.77
N THR A 244 -5.51 12.34 0.18
CA THR A 244 -6.40 11.52 1.02
C THR A 244 -7.43 12.35 1.78
N ILE A 245 -7.01 13.49 2.37
CA ILE A 245 -7.91 14.41 3.06
C ILE A 245 -8.93 15.00 2.07
N LEU A 246 -8.50 15.40 0.88
CA LEU A 246 -9.39 15.94 -0.15
C LEU A 246 -10.40 14.90 -0.67
N LEU A 247 -9.96 13.65 -0.87
CA LEU A 247 -10.82 12.53 -1.23
C LEU A 247 -11.85 12.25 -0.12
N TYR A 248 -11.42 12.29 1.15
CA TYR A 248 -12.30 12.14 2.30
C TYR A 248 -13.35 13.26 2.36
N LEU A 249 -12.96 14.53 2.17
CA LEU A 249 -13.89 15.65 2.13
C LEU A 249 -14.88 15.55 0.96
N SER A 250 -14.39 15.13 -0.22
CA SER A 250 -15.23 14.87 -1.40
C SER A 250 -16.24 13.77 -1.13
N HIS A 251 -15.82 12.68 -0.48
CA HIS A 251 -16.68 11.59 -0.07
C HIS A 251 -17.76 12.06 0.91
N ARG A 252 -17.43 12.91 1.89
CA ARG A 252 -18.42 13.48 2.83
C ARG A 252 -19.43 14.41 2.16
N LEU A 253 -19.00 15.26 1.21
CA LEU A 253 -19.95 16.06 0.45
C LEU A 253 -20.88 15.18 -0.40
N LEU A 254 -20.34 14.11 -0.96
CA LEU A 254 -21.13 13.16 -1.73
C LEU A 254 -22.16 12.41 -0.86
N GLU A 255 -21.82 12.08 0.40
CA GLU A 255 -22.79 11.58 1.40
C GLU A 255 -23.91 12.58 1.71
N ASN A 256 -23.65 13.88 1.68
CA ASN A 256 -24.68 14.89 1.90
C ASN A 256 -25.61 15.04 0.68
N ILE A 257 -25.05 14.92 -0.54
CA ILE A 257 -25.79 15.00 -1.79
C ILE A 257 -26.64 13.74 -2.01
N LEU A 258 -26.07 12.57 -1.73
CA LEU A 258 -26.77 11.29 -1.82
C LEU A 258 -27.59 11.09 -0.55
N THR A 259 -28.92 11.02 -0.66
CA THR A 259 -29.75 10.80 0.53
C THR A 259 -29.40 9.48 1.22
N THR A 260 -29.37 9.48 2.56
CA THR A 260 -29.09 8.28 3.38
C THR A 260 -29.85 7.01 2.96
N PRO A 261 -31.16 7.04 2.59
CA PRO A 261 -31.85 5.84 2.12
C PRO A 261 -31.24 5.25 0.85
N ILE A 262 -30.82 6.08 -0.12
CA ILE A 262 -30.19 5.62 -1.37
C ILE A 262 -28.86 4.93 -1.06
N ILE A 263 -28.05 5.53 -0.19
CA ILE A 263 -26.77 4.93 0.23
C ILE A 263 -27.03 3.58 0.89
N ARG A 264 -27.98 3.49 1.82
CA ARG A 264 -28.30 2.23 2.52
C ARG A 264 -28.75 1.12 1.57
N GLU A 265 -29.63 1.45 0.63
CA GLU A 265 -30.08 0.48 -0.38
C GLU A 265 -28.93 0.04 -1.29
N SER A 266 -28.05 0.97 -1.66
CA SER A 266 -26.87 0.60 -2.42
C SER A 266 -25.89 -0.24 -1.60
N THR A 267 -25.70 0.04 -0.32
CA THR A 267 -24.79 -0.71 0.57
C THR A 267 -25.28 -2.13 0.73
N SER A 268 -26.57 -2.37 0.85
CA SER A 268 -27.08 -3.75 0.94
C SER A 268 -26.82 -4.56 -0.33
N LYS A 269 -26.88 -3.93 -1.51
CA LYS A 269 -26.60 -4.57 -2.80
C LYS A 269 -25.10 -4.76 -3.08
N ASN A 270 -24.28 -3.80 -2.67
CA ASN A 270 -22.85 -3.76 -2.99
C ASN A 270 -21.92 -4.25 -1.87
N LEU A 271 -22.45 -4.67 -0.72
CA LEU A 271 -21.64 -5.20 0.39
C LEU A 271 -20.66 -6.30 -0.05
N PRO A 272 -21.06 -7.30 -0.88
CA PRO A 272 -20.12 -8.35 -1.30
C PRO A 272 -18.97 -7.80 -2.12
N ILE A 273 -19.25 -6.82 -2.98
CA ILE A 273 -18.23 -6.11 -3.75
C ILE A 273 -17.29 -5.40 -2.79
N TRP A 274 -17.82 -4.65 -1.82
CA TRP A 274 -17.02 -3.91 -0.85
C TRP A 274 -16.04 -4.78 -0.04
N LEU A 275 -16.39 -6.05 0.21
CA LEU A 275 -15.52 -7.01 0.89
C LEU A 275 -14.44 -7.64 -0.01
N ILE A 276 -14.46 -7.41 -1.33
CA ILE A 276 -13.41 -7.93 -2.24
C ILE A 276 -12.05 -7.35 -1.87
N LEU A 277 -11.96 -6.08 -1.48
CA LEU A 277 -10.68 -5.47 -1.09
C LEU A 277 -10.03 -6.19 0.09
N PRO A 278 -10.68 -6.36 1.27
CA PRO A 278 -10.08 -7.10 2.37
C PRO A 278 -9.85 -8.58 2.04
N ILE A 279 -10.67 -9.22 1.18
CA ILE A 279 -10.41 -10.59 0.71
C ILE A 279 -9.11 -10.64 -0.07
N ALA A 280 -8.99 -9.85 -1.13
CA ALA A 280 -7.81 -9.82 -1.99
C ALA A 280 -6.57 -9.39 -1.21
N GLY A 281 -6.69 -8.37 -0.35
CA GLY A 281 -5.61 -7.90 0.49
C GLY A 281 -5.14 -8.92 1.52
N CYS A 282 -6.05 -9.66 2.17
CA CYS A 282 -5.68 -10.75 3.07
C CYS A 282 -5.05 -11.94 2.33
N ILE A 283 -5.54 -12.31 1.14
CA ILE A 283 -4.93 -13.36 0.31
C ILE A 283 -3.53 -12.94 -0.11
N TYR A 284 -3.38 -11.72 -0.64
CA TYR A 284 -2.10 -11.19 -1.10
C TYR A 284 -1.10 -11.10 0.05
N THR A 285 -1.49 -10.53 1.20
CA THR A 285 -0.60 -10.42 2.37
C THR A 285 -0.26 -11.79 2.96
N GLY A 286 -1.25 -12.67 3.12
CA GLY A 286 -0.99 -14.03 3.60
C GLY A 286 -0.10 -14.83 2.66
N ALA A 287 -0.33 -14.73 1.34
CA ALA A 287 0.47 -15.41 0.33
C ALA A 287 1.88 -14.83 0.22
N THR A 288 2.07 -13.51 0.28
CA THR A 288 3.40 -12.89 0.28
C THR A 288 4.18 -13.28 1.54
N LEU A 289 3.57 -13.22 2.71
CA LEU A 289 4.21 -13.65 3.95
C LEU A 289 4.50 -15.16 4.01
N MET A 290 3.79 -16.00 3.24
CA MET A 290 4.01 -17.46 3.20
C MET A 290 4.91 -17.96 2.07
N LEU A 291 4.73 -17.42 0.86
CA LEU A 291 5.28 -17.96 -0.40
C LEU A 291 6.38 -17.09 -0.99
N SER A 292 6.47 -15.81 -0.60
CA SER A 292 7.52 -14.96 -1.14
C SER A 292 8.88 -15.58 -0.79
N PRO A 293 9.90 -15.47 -1.65
CA PRO A 293 11.28 -15.70 -1.24
C PRO A 293 11.58 -14.89 0.03
N THR A 294 11.05 -13.66 0.12
CA THR A 294 11.07 -12.82 1.32
C THR A 294 10.16 -13.28 2.47
N ALA A 295 9.58 -14.49 2.42
CA ALA A 295 8.88 -15.13 3.53
C ALA A 295 9.91 -15.58 4.57
N ILE A 296 10.49 -14.58 5.22
CA ILE A 296 11.38 -14.66 6.39
C ILE A 296 10.77 -15.62 7.44
N PHE A 297 9.45 -15.62 7.53
CA PHE A 297 8.65 -16.34 8.52
C PHE A 297 8.59 -17.86 8.40
N PHE A 298 9.04 -18.46 7.28
CA PHE A 298 9.07 -19.93 7.20
C PHE A 298 10.30 -20.54 7.86
N ASN A 299 11.38 -19.77 7.99
CA ASN A 299 12.66 -20.27 8.50
C ASN A 299 13.07 -19.64 9.84
N VAL A 300 12.54 -18.47 10.21
CA VAL A 300 12.76 -17.79 11.52
C VAL A 300 11.91 -18.40 12.65
N GLY A 301 11.65 -19.71 12.58
CA GLY A 301 10.85 -20.41 13.57
C GLY A 301 9.32 -20.24 13.47
N ILE A 302 8.63 -20.95 14.36
CA ILE A 302 7.16 -21.14 14.37
C ILE A 302 6.41 -19.83 14.70
N GLU A 303 7.09 -18.85 15.28
CA GLU A 303 6.48 -17.71 15.98
C GLU A 303 5.83 -16.66 15.09
N LEU A 304 6.17 -16.57 13.80
CA LEU A 304 5.60 -15.56 12.91
C LEU A 304 4.77 -16.14 11.77
N LYS A 305 4.95 -17.42 11.46
CA LYS A 305 4.17 -18.14 10.44
C LYS A 305 2.65 -18.07 10.69
N TRP A 306 2.24 -18.04 11.96
CA TRP A 306 0.83 -17.95 12.32
C TRP A 306 0.19 -16.64 11.84
N ILE A 307 0.93 -15.52 11.75
CA ILE A 307 0.39 -14.24 11.25
C ILE A 307 -0.08 -14.41 9.80
N ALA A 308 0.77 -15.02 8.97
CA ALA A 308 0.47 -15.27 7.56
C ALA A 308 -0.72 -16.22 7.38
N VAL A 309 -0.77 -17.31 8.16
CA VAL A 309 -1.91 -18.24 8.17
C VAL A 309 -3.18 -17.53 8.63
N THR A 310 -3.10 -16.65 9.62
CA THR A 310 -4.24 -15.89 10.17
C THR A 310 -4.80 -14.90 9.15
N TYR A 311 -3.96 -14.32 8.28
CA TYR A 311 -4.43 -13.57 7.12
C TYR A 311 -5.23 -14.44 6.14
N LEU A 312 -4.75 -15.64 5.81
CA LEU A 312 -5.48 -16.54 4.92
C LEU A 312 -6.81 -17.01 5.53
N VAL A 313 -6.85 -17.27 6.85
CA VAL A 313 -8.09 -17.55 7.58
C VAL A 313 -9.02 -16.33 7.55
N SER A 314 -8.48 -15.13 7.76
CA SER A 314 -9.25 -13.88 7.65
C SER A 314 -9.83 -13.70 6.24
N ALA A 315 -9.08 -14.01 5.18
CA ALA A 315 -9.60 -13.99 3.81
C ALA A 315 -10.78 -14.96 3.62
N GLY A 316 -10.66 -16.19 4.12
CA GLY A 316 -11.74 -17.18 4.06
C GLY A 316 -12.99 -16.71 4.80
N THR A 317 -12.83 -16.13 5.98
CA THR A 317 -13.95 -15.60 6.77
C THR A 317 -14.59 -14.36 6.14
N PHE A 318 -13.82 -13.46 5.51
CA PHE A 318 -14.37 -12.37 4.69
C PHE A 318 -15.12 -12.89 3.45
N PHE A 319 -14.59 -13.93 2.78
CA PHE A 319 -15.25 -14.56 1.65
C PHE A 319 -16.60 -15.16 2.03
N ILE A 320 -16.65 -15.92 3.13
CA ILE A 320 -17.91 -16.46 3.68
C ILE A 320 -18.89 -15.33 4.01
N THR A 321 -18.40 -14.25 4.63
CA THR A 321 -19.21 -13.06 4.95
C THR A 321 -19.78 -12.41 3.68
N ALA A 322 -18.98 -12.27 2.62
CA ALA A 322 -19.42 -11.75 1.34
C ALA A 322 -20.47 -12.65 0.67
N ALA A 323 -20.26 -13.98 0.68
CA ALA A 323 -21.20 -14.96 0.15
C ALA A 323 -22.54 -14.94 0.89
N LEU A 324 -22.52 -14.83 2.22
CA LEU A 324 -23.73 -14.68 3.04
C LEU A 324 -24.44 -13.36 2.75
N GLY A 325 -23.70 -12.25 2.67
CA GLY A 325 -24.25 -10.95 2.30
C GLY A 325 -24.95 -10.99 0.94
N TRP A 326 -24.32 -11.63 -0.04
CA TRP A 326 -24.91 -11.87 -1.37
C TRP A 326 -26.19 -12.72 -1.28
N GLY A 327 -26.16 -13.82 -0.52
CA GLY A 327 -27.32 -14.67 -0.32
C GLY A 327 -28.49 -13.94 0.35
N ILE A 328 -28.22 -13.13 1.38
CA ILE A 328 -29.24 -12.37 2.09
C ILE A 328 -29.86 -11.29 1.19
N ALA A 329 -29.07 -10.68 0.30
CA ALA A 329 -29.55 -9.65 -0.63
C ALA A 329 -30.46 -10.20 -1.74
N ASN A 330 -30.26 -11.45 -2.17
CA ASN A 330 -30.99 -12.04 -3.29
C ASN A 330 -32.25 -12.83 -2.90
N VAL A 331 -32.44 -13.16 -1.62
CA VAL A 331 -33.59 -13.96 -1.17
C VAL A 331 -34.71 -13.05 -0.63
N PRO A 332 -35.86 -12.95 -1.32
CA PRO A 332 -37.00 -12.17 -0.85
C PRO A 332 -37.73 -12.87 0.31
N ILE A 333 -38.32 -12.09 1.22
CA ILE A 333 -39.12 -12.60 2.34
C ILE A 333 -40.56 -12.83 1.88
N MET A 334 -40.87 -14.07 1.47
CA MET A 334 -42.23 -14.44 1.04
C MET A 334 -43.03 -15.19 2.11
N SER A 335 -42.36 -15.79 3.10
CA SER A 335 -43.05 -16.56 4.15
C SER A 335 -42.32 -16.51 5.50
N ALA A 336 -43.02 -16.86 6.58
CA ALA A 336 -42.44 -16.92 7.93
C ALA A 336 -41.24 -17.88 8.03
N ALA A 337 -41.24 -18.97 7.25
CA ALA A 337 -40.11 -19.89 7.18
C ALA A 337 -38.87 -19.23 6.53
N HIS A 338 -39.06 -18.48 5.44
CA HIS A 338 -37.99 -17.70 4.81
C HIS A 338 -37.44 -16.63 5.76
N LYS A 339 -38.32 -15.93 6.48
CA LYS A 339 -37.92 -14.96 7.53
C LYS A 339 -37.00 -15.61 8.57
N ARG A 340 -37.34 -16.81 9.06
CA ARG A 340 -36.49 -17.54 10.03
C ARG A 340 -35.13 -17.94 9.44
N ARG A 341 -35.10 -18.44 8.20
CA ARG A 341 -33.85 -18.80 7.50
C ARG A 341 -32.95 -17.59 7.26
N GLN A 342 -33.51 -16.46 6.80
CA GLN A 342 -32.75 -15.24 6.57
C GLN A 342 -32.25 -14.65 7.89
N LEU A 343 -33.05 -14.69 8.95
CA LEU A 343 -32.62 -14.30 10.29
C LEU A 343 -31.46 -15.19 10.78
N PHE A 344 -31.49 -16.49 10.54
CA PHE A 344 -30.36 -17.38 10.83
C PHE A 344 -29.11 -17.01 10.02
N ALA A 345 -29.25 -16.77 8.71
CA ALA A 345 -28.15 -16.33 7.85
C ALA A 345 -27.51 -15.02 8.34
N VAL A 346 -28.32 -14.07 8.84
CA VAL A 346 -27.82 -12.82 9.43
C VAL A 346 -27.07 -13.05 10.74
N HIS A 347 -27.51 -14.01 11.59
CA HIS A 347 -26.73 -14.34 12.79
C HIS A 347 -25.40 -14.99 12.42
N LEU A 348 -25.39 -15.87 11.42
CA LEU A 348 -24.17 -16.49 10.92
C LEU A 348 -23.21 -15.45 10.32
N PHE A 349 -23.73 -14.48 9.56
CA PHE A 349 -22.99 -13.32 9.07
C PHE A 349 -22.38 -12.49 10.21
N ILE A 350 -23.14 -12.19 11.27
CA ILE A 350 -22.62 -11.44 12.43
C ILE A 350 -21.51 -12.25 13.12
N CYS A 351 -21.70 -13.56 13.31
CA CYS A 351 -20.68 -14.42 13.91
C CYS A 351 -19.40 -14.46 13.08
N THR A 352 -19.48 -14.58 11.75
CA THR A 352 -18.28 -14.60 10.89
C THR A 352 -17.54 -13.27 10.93
N VAL A 353 -18.26 -12.14 10.97
CA VAL A 353 -17.64 -10.81 11.13
C VAL A 353 -17.00 -10.63 12.51
N VAL A 354 -17.59 -11.15 13.59
CA VAL A 354 -16.94 -11.09 14.92
C VAL A 354 -15.66 -11.91 14.93
N LEU A 355 -15.65 -13.08 14.28
CA LEU A 355 -14.43 -13.88 14.12
C LEU A 355 -13.36 -13.15 13.30
N THR A 356 -13.74 -12.46 12.21
CA THR A 356 -12.79 -11.66 11.42
C THR A 356 -12.20 -10.53 12.26
N ILE A 357 -13.02 -9.82 13.05
CA ILE A 357 -12.57 -8.74 13.94
C ILE A 357 -11.54 -9.27 14.93
N ILE A 358 -11.79 -10.41 15.59
CA ILE A 358 -10.86 -11.01 16.53
C ILE A 358 -9.55 -11.40 15.83
N SER A 359 -9.66 -12.05 14.67
CA SER A 359 -8.51 -12.51 13.89
C SER A 359 -7.62 -11.35 13.42
N VAL A 360 -8.22 -10.30 12.86
CA VAL A 360 -7.49 -9.12 12.37
C VAL A 360 -6.94 -8.29 13.53
N SER A 361 -7.63 -8.21 14.67
CA SER A 361 -7.12 -7.56 15.88
C SER A 361 -5.89 -8.29 16.42
N ALA A 362 -5.89 -9.63 16.41
CA ALA A 362 -4.75 -10.43 16.84
C ALA A 362 -3.53 -10.18 15.92
N ILE A 363 -3.74 -10.14 14.60
CA ILE A 363 -2.70 -9.77 13.63
C ILE A 363 -2.16 -8.36 13.95
N PHE A 364 -3.05 -7.38 14.08
CA PHE A 364 -2.66 -6.00 14.35
C PHE A 364 -1.80 -5.87 15.62
N CYS A 365 -2.25 -6.45 16.73
CA CYS A 365 -1.53 -6.40 17.99
C CYS A 365 -0.18 -7.11 17.90
N ALA A 366 -0.13 -8.31 17.30
CA ALA A 366 1.12 -9.04 17.16
C ALA A 366 2.11 -8.31 16.26
N SER A 367 1.68 -7.85 15.08
CA SER A 367 2.52 -7.11 14.15
C SER A 367 3.07 -5.82 14.79
N LEU A 368 2.30 -5.13 15.63
CA LEU A 368 2.81 -4.00 16.41
C LEU A 368 3.81 -4.41 17.48
N ILE A 369 3.53 -5.46 18.26
CA ILE A 369 4.44 -5.93 19.33
C ILE A 369 5.79 -6.35 18.74
N TYR A 370 5.79 -7.15 17.67
CA TYR A 370 7.02 -7.61 17.01
C TYR A 370 7.76 -6.49 16.24
N SER A 371 7.07 -5.43 15.80
CA SER A 371 7.73 -4.32 15.10
C SER A 371 8.28 -3.21 16.00
N SER A 372 7.78 -3.10 17.24
CA SER A 372 8.11 -1.98 18.14
C SER A 372 9.33 -2.25 19.02
N THR A 373 10.24 -3.14 18.60
CA THR A 373 11.49 -3.50 19.31
C THR A 373 11.28 -3.93 20.76
N PHE A 374 10.05 -4.25 21.20
CA PHE A 374 9.81 -4.76 22.56
C PHE A 374 10.26 -6.21 22.73
N LEU A 375 10.44 -6.91 21.62
CA LEU A 375 11.03 -8.24 21.55
C LEU A 375 12.27 -8.11 20.68
N ASP A 376 13.43 -8.30 21.29
CA ASP A 376 14.64 -8.55 20.51
C ASP A 376 14.40 -9.85 19.74
N LEU A 377 14.45 -9.75 18.41
CA LEU A 377 14.43 -10.92 17.56
C LEU A 377 15.81 -11.54 17.67
N ASP A 378 15.98 -12.49 18.58
CA ASP A 378 17.21 -13.26 18.75
C ASP A 378 17.37 -14.19 17.54
N LEU A 379 17.85 -13.63 16.43
CA LEU A 379 18.07 -14.34 15.18
C LEU A 379 19.43 -15.01 15.24
N SER A 380 19.46 -16.32 15.01
CA SER A 380 20.74 -17.00 14.82
C SER A 380 21.44 -16.48 13.56
N SER A 381 22.77 -16.45 13.55
CA SER A 381 23.55 -16.01 12.37
C SER A 381 23.24 -16.80 11.10
N GLU A 382 22.81 -18.07 11.26
CA GLU A 382 22.34 -18.93 10.17
C GLU A 382 21.00 -18.44 9.61
N GLU A 383 20.05 -18.07 10.48
CA GLU A 383 18.77 -17.49 10.06
C GLU A 383 18.99 -16.14 9.36
N VAL A 384 19.83 -15.26 9.91
CA VAL A 384 20.17 -13.97 9.30
C VAL A 384 20.70 -14.17 7.88
N SER A 385 21.68 -15.06 7.70
CA SER A 385 22.27 -15.34 6.39
C SER A 385 21.25 -15.91 5.40
N LEU A 386 20.41 -16.84 5.86
CA LEU A 386 19.39 -17.44 5.02
C LEU A 386 18.31 -16.43 4.61
N ILE A 387 17.96 -15.51 5.50
CA ILE A 387 17.00 -14.44 5.22
C ILE A 387 17.59 -13.47 4.21
N ALA A 388 18.80 -12.98 4.47
CA ALA A 388 19.53 -12.09 3.59
C ALA A 388 19.58 -12.66 2.17
N CYS A 389 19.96 -13.93 2.02
CA CYS A 389 20.01 -14.60 0.73
C CYS A 389 18.68 -14.73 -0.02
N LYS A 390 17.54 -14.62 0.67
CA LYS A 390 16.23 -14.63 0.00
C LYS A 390 15.69 -13.22 -0.25
N ILE A 391 16.14 -12.24 0.52
CA ILE A 391 15.78 -10.83 0.34
C ILE A 391 16.62 -10.21 -0.76
N ASP A 392 17.87 -10.60 -0.85
CA ASP A 392 18.81 -10.15 -1.87
C ASP A 392 18.41 -10.73 -3.23
N THR A 393 17.74 -9.91 -4.02
CA THR A 393 17.42 -10.20 -5.42
C THR A 393 18.43 -9.59 -6.38
N ALA A 394 19.43 -8.88 -5.86
CA ALA A 394 20.43 -8.15 -6.65
C ALA A 394 21.71 -8.96 -6.88
N ASP A 395 21.78 -10.19 -6.37
CA ASP A 395 23.02 -10.97 -6.28
C ASP A 395 24.15 -10.15 -5.62
N SER A 396 23.80 -9.24 -4.70
CA SER A 396 24.77 -8.44 -3.92
C SER A 396 25.58 -9.33 -2.98
N CYS A 397 25.00 -10.47 -2.62
CA CYS A 397 25.52 -11.41 -1.67
C CYS A 397 26.32 -12.54 -2.33
N SER A 398 27.57 -12.68 -1.92
CA SER A 398 28.53 -13.60 -2.55
C SER A 398 28.28 -15.09 -2.27
N GLY A 399 27.56 -15.45 -1.21
CA GLY A 399 27.43 -16.84 -0.73
C GLY A 399 26.02 -17.45 -0.83
N CYS A 400 25.11 -16.84 -1.60
CA CYS A 400 23.73 -17.33 -1.74
C CYS A 400 23.54 -18.34 -2.88
N ASN A 401 24.51 -18.45 -3.78
CA ASN A 401 24.48 -19.47 -4.82
C ASN A 401 24.65 -20.84 -4.18
N LYS A 402 23.58 -21.64 -4.25
CA LYS A 402 23.66 -23.08 -3.97
C LYS A 402 24.63 -23.66 -4.96
N ASP A 403 25.82 -24.01 -4.51
CA ASP A 403 26.78 -24.72 -5.33
C ASP A 403 26.04 -25.88 -6.03
N ASN A 404 26.13 -25.89 -7.36
CA ASN A 404 25.62 -26.98 -8.21
C ASN A 404 26.25 -28.35 -7.86
N ASP A 405 27.17 -28.39 -6.89
CA ASP A 405 27.94 -29.53 -6.46
C ASP A 405 27.23 -30.41 -5.42
N GLY A 406 25.97 -30.11 -5.09
CA GLY A 406 25.12 -30.98 -4.26
C GLY A 406 25.58 -31.14 -2.80
N THR A 407 26.58 -30.38 -2.37
CA THR A 407 26.96 -30.27 -0.97
C THR A 407 26.02 -29.26 -0.30
N LEU A 408 25.38 -29.69 0.79
CA LEU A 408 24.41 -28.91 1.55
C LEU A 408 25.14 -27.86 2.41
N SER A 409 25.89 -26.94 1.79
CA SER A 409 26.44 -25.78 2.49
C SER A 409 25.30 -24.84 2.86
N ILE A 410 25.31 -24.37 4.10
CA ILE A 410 24.39 -23.34 4.58
C ILE A 410 24.75 -22.07 3.79
N PRO A 411 23.78 -21.39 3.13
CA PRO A 411 24.06 -20.15 2.43
C PRO A 411 24.51 -19.09 3.46
N VAL A 412 25.65 -18.45 3.20
CA VAL A 412 26.23 -17.43 4.08
C VAL A 412 26.22 -16.10 3.35
N CYS A 413 25.73 -15.06 4.02
CA CYS A 413 25.67 -13.72 3.46
C CYS A 413 26.40 -12.71 4.35
N PRO A 414 27.73 -12.61 4.26
CA PRO A 414 28.50 -11.73 5.14
C PRO A 414 28.23 -10.24 4.91
N GLU A 415 27.75 -9.87 3.72
CA GLU A 415 27.46 -8.48 3.36
C GLU A 415 26.28 -7.90 4.16
N TRP A 416 25.33 -8.74 4.57
CA TRP A 416 24.15 -8.31 5.30
C TRP A 416 24.35 -8.39 6.81
N SER A 417 24.13 -7.27 7.50
CA SER A 417 24.14 -7.26 8.95
C SER A 417 22.82 -7.76 9.54
N GLU A 418 22.86 -8.22 10.79
CA GLU A 418 21.64 -8.58 11.55
C GLU A 418 20.67 -7.38 11.66
N ASP A 419 21.21 -6.18 11.87
CA ASP A 419 20.43 -4.94 11.97
C ASP A 419 19.67 -4.66 10.66
N ASP A 420 20.28 -4.91 9.50
CA ASP A 420 19.65 -4.72 8.19
C ASP A 420 18.46 -5.66 8.01
N VAL A 421 18.65 -6.94 8.36
CA VAL A 421 17.58 -7.95 8.30
C VAL A 421 16.43 -7.58 9.24
N VAL A 422 16.75 -7.18 10.48
CA VAL A 422 15.75 -6.74 11.46
C VAL A 422 14.99 -5.49 10.97
N LYS A 423 15.67 -4.50 10.39
CA LYS A 423 15.03 -3.30 9.81
C LYS A 423 13.98 -3.67 8.75
N VAL A 424 14.29 -4.62 7.86
CA VAL A 424 13.37 -5.10 6.82
C VAL A 424 12.18 -5.84 7.44
N ILE A 425 12.42 -6.75 8.39
CA ILE A 425 11.35 -7.50 9.08
C ILE A 425 10.39 -6.56 9.81
N CYS A 426 10.93 -5.64 10.63
CA CYS A 426 10.13 -4.68 11.38
C CYS A 426 9.25 -3.83 10.46
N THR A 427 9.77 -3.46 9.29
CA THR A 427 9.04 -2.69 8.28
C THR A 427 7.89 -3.48 7.67
N GLN A 428 8.12 -4.74 7.29
CA GLN A 428 7.04 -5.61 6.78
C GLN A 428 5.94 -5.83 7.84
N LEU A 429 6.32 -5.98 9.12
CA LEU A 429 5.38 -6.12 10.21
C LEU A 429 4.57 -4.83 10.44
N LYS A 430 5.19 -3.65 10.37
CA LYS A 430 4.46 -2.38 10.42
C LYS A 430 3.46 -2.24 9.27
N GLN A 431 3.83 -2.63 8.05
CA GLN A 431 2.92 -2.63 6.90
C GLN A 431 1.74 -3.58 7.13
N SER A 432 2.02 -4.78 7.63
CA SER A 432 1.00 -5.74 8.06
C SER A 432 0.06 -5.13 9.10
N ALA A 433 0.59 -4.45 10.13
CA ALA A 433 -0.25 -3.80 11.14
C ALA A 433 -1.18 -2.74 10.53
N ILE A 434 -0.68 -1.88 9.63
CA ILE A 434 -1.51 -0.87 8.97
C ILE A 434 -2.62 -1.53 8.13
N LEU A 435 -2.29 -2.56 7.35
CA LEU A 435 -3.30 -3.32 6.57
C LEU A 435 -4.35 -3.97 7.48
N ALA A 436 -3.92 -4.56 8.60
CA ALA A 436 -4.83 -5.14 9.57
C ALA A 436 -5.76 -4.06 10.17
N ALA A 437 -5.24 -2.88 10.51
CA ALA A 437 -6.07 -1.77 10.99
C ALA A 437 -7.13 -1.33 9.96
N ILE A 438 -6.77 -1.29 8.67
CA ILE A 438 -7.71 -1.01 7.60
C ILE A 438 -8.79 -2.11 7.53
N PHE A 439 -8.40 -3.38 7.47
CA PHE A 439 -9.36 -4.49 7.41
C PHE A 439 -10.24 -4.59 8.65
N PHE A 440 -9.76 -4.16 9.81
CA PHE A 440 -10.54 -4.05 11.03
C PHE A 440 -11.68 -3.02 10.87
N ILE A 441 -11.42 -1.84 10.28
CA ILE A 441 -12.46 -0.85 9.97
C ILE A 441 -13.48 -1.41 8.98
N TYR A 442 -13.03 -2.18 7.99
CA TYR A 442 -13.94 -2.88 7.06
C TYR A 442 -14.85 -3.86 7.81
N ALA A 443 -14.28 -4.65 8.72
CA ALA A 443 -15.03 -5.61 9.52
C ALA A 443 -16.04 -4.92 10.46
N LEU A 444 -15.67 -3.79 11.10
CA LEU A 444 -16.59 -3.00 11.92
C LEU A 444 -17.77 -2.45 11.12
N SER A 445 -17.55 -1.95 9.90
CA SER A 445 -18.67 -1.43 9.11
C SER A 445 -19.57 -2.56 8.59
N ALA A 446 -19.01 -3.72 8.26
CA ALA A 446 -19.79 -4.93 7.97
C ALA A 446 -20.63 -5.37 9.19
N LEU A 447 -20.07 -5.29 10.40
CA LEU A 447 -20.77 -5.62 11.64
C LEU A 447 -21.96 -4.70 11.88
N GLN A 448 -21.75 -3.38 11.71
CA GLN A 448 -22.81 -2.38 11.82
C GLN A 448 -23.95 -2.67 10.82
N PHE A 449 -23.61 -3.00 9.58
CA PHE A 449 -24.57 -3.41 8.57
C PHE A 449 -25.37 -4.65 9.01
N GLY A 450 -24.69 -5.67 9.54
CA GLY A 450 -25.34 -6.88 10.05
C GLY A 450 -26.38 -6.60 11.14
N PHE A 451 -26.08 -5.70 12.08
CA PHE A 451 -27.03 -5.30 13.13
C PHE A 451 -28.23 -4.51 12.59
N ILE A 452 -28.00 -3.58 11.65
CA ILE A 452 -29.07 -2.82 10.99
C ILE A 452 -30.01 -3.78 10.25
N LEU A 453 -29.44 -4.72 9.49
CA LEU A 453 -30.19 -5.71 8.72
C LEU A 453 -31.01 -6.64 9.64
N ARG A 454 -30.41 -7.08 10.76
CA ARG A 454 -31.11 -7.85 11.80
C ARG A 454 -32.34 -7.11 12.33
N ARG A 455 -32.22 -5.80 12.60
CA ARG A 455 -33.33 -4.97 13.09
C ARG A 455 -34.42 -4.85 12.03
N HIS A 456 -34.07 -4.61 10.76
CA HIS A 456 -35.03 -4.53 9.66
C HIS A 456 -35.81 -5.82 9.45
N ILE A 457 -35.13 -6.97 9.39
CA ILE A 457 -35.80 -8.26 9.19
C ILE A 457 -36.73 -8.60 10.36
N LYS A 458 -36.35 -8.25 11.60
CA LYS A 458 -37.24 -8.44 12.76
C LYS A 458 -38.51 -7.59 12.64
N ALA A 459 -38.38 -6.33 12.26
CA ALA A 459 -39.47 -5.38 12.12
C ALA A 459 -40.41 -5.66 10.94
N TYR A 460 -39.96 -6.39 9.91
CA TYR A 460 -40.77 -6.72 8.75
C TYR A 460 -42.01 -7.55 9.14
N GLN A 461 -43.19 -6.94 9.03
CA GLN A 461 -44.49 -7.62 9.18
C GLN A 461 -44.88 -8.23 7.83
N ILE A 462 -45.34 -9.48 7.86
CA ILE A 462 -45.84 -10.15 6.65
C ILE A 462 -47.32 -9.84 6.58
N ASP A 463 -47.71 -8.88 5.74
CA ASP A 463 -49.11 -8.63 5.46
C ASP A 463 -49.62 -9.77 4.56
N TYR A 464 -50.50 -10.59 5.11
CA TYR A 464 -51.21 -11.62 4.35
C TYR A 464 -52.34 -10.93 3.59
N VAL A 465 -52.12 -10.66 2.29
CA VAL A 465 -53.16 -10.18 1.36
C VAL A 465 -53.94 -11.37 0.81
#